data_AF-A0A8J2IUA4-F1
#
_entry.id   AF-A0A8J2IUA4-F1
#
_cell.length_a   1.000
_cell.length_b   1.000
_cell.length_c   1.000
_cell.angle_alpha   90.00
_cell.angle_beta   90.00
_cell.angle_gamma   90.00
#
_symmetry.space_group_name_H-M   'P 1'
#
loop_
_entity.id
_entity.type
_entity.pdbx_description
1 polymer ?
#
loop_
_entity_poly.entity_id
_entity_poly.type
_entity_poly.pdbx_seq_one_letter_code
_entity_poly.pdbx_strand_id
1 'polypeptide(L)'
;MSHETRQPTTVIILTKKWSASWNGHERNEQAITRTINDTHTNVGFEMAKQWEDTQSVTIGARSETVRTHGYERIVTIVSHTRNPDFTKTKKKWNGERSFNWQGSGDVTFKVESFAEAAPN
;
A
#
# COMPACT_ATOMS: atom_id res chain seq x y z
N MET A 1 -15.93 20.06 -15.23
CA MET A 1 -16.28 18.85 -14.45
C MET A 1 -16.07 19.20 -12.99
N SER A 2 -17.15 19.49 -12.27
CA SER A 2 -17.10 19.82 -10.85
C SER A 2 -16.72 18.58 -10.06
N HIS A 3 -15.58 18.61 -9.40
CA HIS A 3 -15.34 17.74 -8.26
C HIS A 3 -16.36 18.14 -7.20
N GLU A 4 -17.56 17.55 -7.23
CA GLU A 4 -18.39 17.50 -6.04
C GLU A 4 -17.54 16.85 -4.96
N THR A 5 -17.21 17.67 -3.96
CA THR A 5 -16.50 17.28 -2.75
C THR A 5 -17.42 16.37 -1.95
N ARG A 6 -17.64 15.14 -2.43
CA ARG A 6 -18.39 14.11 -1.68
C ARG A 6 -17.72 14.02 -0.31
N GLN A 7 -18.48 14.25 0.76
CA GLN A 7 -17.96 14.08 2.11
C GLN A 7 -17.98 12.59 2.45
N PRO A 8 -16.91 12.05 3.05
CA PRO A 8 -16.91 10.67 3.46
C PRO A 8 -17.95 10.43 4.57
N THR A 9 -18.72 9.35 4.44
CA THR A 9 -19.68 8.92 5.46
C THR A 9 -19.00 8.32 6.68
N THR A 10 -17.79 7.78 6.49
CA THR A 10 -16.99 7.21 7.58
C THR A 10 -15.50 7.37 7.29
N VAL A 11 -14.76 7.78 8.31
CA VAL A 11 -13.30 7.91 8.27
C VAL A 11 -12.70 7.00 9.33
N ILE A 12 -11.82 6.09 8.91
CA ILE A 12 -11.12 5.17 9.81
C ILE A 12 -9.62 5.38 9.64
N ILE A 13 -8.89 5.43 10.75
CA ILE A 13 -7.43 5.51 10.76
C ILE A 13 -6.88 4.25 11.43
N LEU A 14 -6.01 3.51 10.75
CA LEU A 14 -5.45 2.26 11.23
C LEU A 14 -3.97 2.16 10.90
N THR A 15 -3.21 1.60 11.83
CA THR A 15 -1.78 1.31 11.64
C THR A 15 -1.58 -0.19 11.45
N LYS A 16 -0.82 -0.57 10.41
CA LYS A 16 -0.47 -1.95 10.10
C LYS A 16 1.04 -2.09 9.96
N LYS A 17 1.57 -3.24 10.38
CA LYS A 17 2.96 -3.61 10.14
C LYS A 17 3.15 -3.94 8.66
N TRP A 18 4.33 -3.62 8.12
CA TRP A 18 4.72 -4.01 6.77
C TRP A 18 6.15 -4.55 6.74
N SER A 19 6.44 -5.39 5.75
CA SER A 19 7.80 -5.83 5.46
C SER A 19 7.97 -6.06 3.96
N ALA A 20 9.17 -5.83 3.45
CA ALA A 20 9.49 -6.00 2.05
C ALA A 20 10.95 -6.40 1.88
N SER A 21 11.27 -7.04 0.76
CA SER A 21 12.65 -7.39 0.43
C SER A 21 12.89 -7.31 -1.07
N TRP A 22 14.12 -6.94 -1.44
CA TRP A 22 14.54 -6.82 -2.82
C TRP A 22 15.93 -7.45 -3.01
N ASN A 23 16.12 -8.12 -4.14
CA ASN A 23 17.39 -8.74 -4.52
C ASN A 23 17.83 -8.23 -5.90
N GLY A 24 19.12 -7.98 -6.07
CA GLY A 24 19.72 -7.60 -7.34
C GLY A 24 21.23 -7.82 -7.39
N HIS A 25 21.85 -7.40 -8.50
CA HIS A 25 23.31 -7.44 -8.65
C HIS A 25 24.00 -6.30 -7.89
N GLU A 26 23.34 -5.15 -7.80
CA GLU A 26 23.81 -3.94 -7.13
C GLU A 26 22.64 -3.22 -6.47
N ARG A 27 22.94 -2.15 -5.72
CA ARG A 27 21.91 -1.33 -5.06
C ARG A 27 21.12 -0.54 -6.11
N ASN A 28 19.80 -0.76 -6.16
CA ASN A 28 18.89 -0.02 -7.04
C ASN A 28 17.77 0.62 -6.20
N GLU A 29 17.90 1.90 -5.89
CA GLU A 29 16.92 2.64 -5.09
C GLU A 29 15.54 2.68 -5.74
N GLN A 30 15.46 2.81 -7.07
CA GLN A 30 14.18 2.83 -7.76
C GLN A 30 13.44 1.50 -7.60
N ALA A 31 14.15 0.38 -7.69
CA ALA A 31 13.56 -0.94 -7.49
C ALA A 31 13.13 -1.15 -6.04
N ILE A 32 13.94 -0.74 -5.07
CA ILE A 32 13.61 -0.78 -3.64
C ILE A 32 12.36 0.07 -3.35
N THR A 33 12.29 1.31 -3.87
CA THR A 33 11.12 2.18 -3.70
C THR A 33 9.86 1.57 -4.31
N ARG A 34 9.96 0.94 -5.50
CA ARG A 34 8.83 0.21 -6.10
C ARG A 34 8.36 -0.91 -5.19
N THR A 35 9.29 -1.73 -4.66
CA THR A 35 8.97 -2.80 -3.72
C THR A 35 8.28 -2.27 -2.45
N ILE A 36 8.73 -1.14 -1.89
CA ILE A 36 8.07 -0.49 -0.75
C ILE A 36 6.64 -0.05 -1.10
N ASN A 37 6.45 0.59 -2.25
CA ASN A 37 5.14 1.07 -2.70
C ASN A 37 4.17 -0.10 -2.94
N ASP A 38 4.64 -1.18 -3.56
CA ASP A 38 3.84 -2.39 -3.79
C ASP A 38 3.43 -3.03 -2.46
N THR A 39 4.34 -3.09 -1.48
CA THR A 39 4.01 -3.60 -0.15
C THR A 39 2.95 -2.73 0.54
N HIS A 40 3.08 -1.41 0.55
CA HIS A 40 2.05 -0.55 1.15
C HIS A 40 0.70 -0.71 0.45
N THR A 41 0.70 -0.86 -0.87
CA THR A 41 -0.51 -1.11 -1.65
C THR A 41 -1.19 -2.41 -1.24
N ASN A 42 -0.43 -3.49 -1.10
CA ASN A 42 -0.96 -4.79 -0.67
C ASN A 42 -1.53 -4.75 0.76
N VAL A 43 -0.84 -4.11 1.72
CA VAL A 43 -1.36 -3.95 3.09
C VAL A 43 -2.66 -3.15 3.08
N GLY A 44 -2.75 -2.08 2.26
CA GLY A 44 -3.98 -1.32 2.08
C GLY A 44 -5.12 -2.19 1.55
N PHE A 45 -4.84 -3.06 0.57
CA PHE A 45 -5.84 -3.98 0.00
C PHE A 45 -6.30 -5.04 1.00
N GLU A 46 -5.38 -5.63 1.75
CA GLU A 46 -5.72 -6.61 2.79
C GLU A 46 -6.60 -5.98 3.87
N MET A 47 -6.30 -4.75 4.28
CA MET A 47 -7.14 -4.00 5.21
C MET A 47 -8.53 -3.73 4.63
N ALA A 48 -8.63 -3.28 3.37
CA ALA A 48 -9.92 -3.04 2.74
C ALA A 48 -10.75 -4.33 2.60
N LYS A 49 -10.10 -5.47 2.32
CA LYS A 49 -10.74 -6.79 2.29
C LYS A 49 -11.30 -7.26 3.63
N GLN A 50 -10.74 -6.81 4.76
CA GLN A 50 -11.31 -7.11 6.09
C GLN A 50 -12.68 -6.43 6.30
N TRP A 51 -13.05 -5.47 5.45
CA TRP A 51 -14.37 -4.87 5.44
C TRP A 51 -15.16 -5.43 4.26
N GLU A 52 -15.91 -6.51 4.53
CA GLU A 52 -16.53 -7.40 3.53
C GLU A 52 -17.47 -6.68 2.53
N ASP A 53 -17.94 -5.46 2.84
CA ASP A 53 -18.90 -4.68 2.04
C ASP A 53 -18.27 -3.63 1.09
N THR A 54 -17.20 -3.94 0.35
CA THR A 54 -16.58 -2.94 -0.57
C THR A 54 -16.90 -3.18 -2.04
N GLN A 55 -17.42 -2.17 -2.73
CA GLN A 55 -17.65 -2.20 -4.18
C GLN A 55 -16.39 -1.78 -4.97
N SER A 56 -15.65 -0.78 -4.51
CA SER A 56 -14.42 -0.30 -5.14
C SER A 56 -13.43 0.21 -4.11
N VAL A 57 -12.15 -0.13 -4.29
CA VAL A 57 -11.03 0.27 -3.45
C VAL A 57 -10.00 0.99 -4.29
N THR A 58 -9.62 2.21 -3.88
CA THR A 58 -8.52 2.96 -4.49
C THR A 58 -7.40 3.16 -3.48
N ILE A 59 -6.18 2.69 -3.81
CA ILE A 59 -4.96 2.80 -3.01
C ILE A 59 -3.84 3.33 -3.89
N GLY A 60 -3.43 4.59 -3.67
CA GLY A 60 -2.39 5.22 -4.48
C GLY A 60 -2.73 5.20 -5.97
N ALA A 61 -1.88 4.57 -6.78
CA ALA A 61 -2.08 4.43 -8.23
C ALA A 61 -2.88 3.17 -8.65
N ARG A 62 -3.27 2.31 -7.72
CA ARG A 62 -4.02 1.08 -7.99
C ARG A 62 -5.46 1.24 -7.53
N SER A 63 -6.40 0.86 -8.39
CA SER A 63 -7.83 0.81 -8.07
C SER A 63 -8.38 -0.54 -8.49
N GLU A 64 -9.14 -1.20 -7.61
CA GLU A 64 -9.78 -2.48 -7.90
C GLU A 64 -11.21 -2.52 -7.38
N THR A 65 -12.09 -3.09 -8.19
CA THR A 65 -13.46 -3.45 -7.78
C THR A 65 -13.40 -4.73 -6.96
N VAL A 66 -13.82 -4.66 -5.69
CA VAL A 66 -14.01 -5.85 -4.86
C VAL A 66 -15.47 -6.28 -5.04
N ARG A 67 -15.72 -7.59 -5.21
CA ARG A 67 -17.07 -8.10 -5.55
C ARG A 67 -18.00 -8.04 -4.34
N THR A 68 -18.70 -6.93 -4.10
CA THR A 68 -19.89 -6.83 -3.22
C THR A 68 -20.74 -5.57 -3.51
N HIS A 69 -21.97 -5.53 -2.96
CA HIS A 69 -22.83 -4.34 -2.87
C HIS A 69 -22.43 -3.53 -1.62
N GLY A 70 -22.08 -2.24 -1.74
CA GLY A 70 -21.63 -1.48 -0.58
C GLY A 70 -21.01 -0.12 -0.89
N TYR A 71 -20.05 0.29 -0.06
CA TYR A 71 -19.43 1.63 -0.12
C TYR A 71 -18.24 1.66 -1.08
N GLU A 72 -17.98 2.83 -1.68
CA GLU A 72 -16.69 3.17 -2.29
C GLU A 72 -15.71 3.52 -1.17
N ARG A 73 -14.48 2.98 -1.22
CA ARG A 73 -13.45 3.24 -0.22
C ARG A 73 -12.16 3.77 -0.85
N ILE A 74 -11.73 4.93 -0.38
CA ILE A 74 -10.45 5.53 -0.74
C ILE A 74 -9.50 5.35 0.43
N VAL A 75 -8.38 4.66 0.19
CA VAL A 75 -7.35 4.40 1.18
C VAL A 75 -6.13 5.27 0.89
N THR A 76 -5.79 6.12 1.84
CA THR A 76 -4.65 7.04 1.77
C THR A 76 -3.60 6.67 2.81
N ILE A 77 -2.33 6.65 2.41
CA ILE A 77 -1.22 6.51 3.36
C ILE A 77 -0.95 7.89 3.96
N VAL A 78 -1.09 8.02 5.28
CA VAL A 78 -0.89 9.30 5.98
C VAL A 78 0.43 9.35 6.74
N SER A 79 1.01 8.20 7.08
CA SER A 79 2.37 8.11 7.59
C SER A 79 2.94 6.71 7.35
N HIS A 80 4.27 6.61 7.29
CA HIS A 80 4.97 5.33 7.28
C HIS A 80 6.32 5.45 8.00
N THR A 81 6.77 4.36 8.60
CA THR A 81 8.11 4.21 9.19
C THR A 81 8.88 3.15 8.41
N ARG A 82 10.22 3.30 8.37
CA ARG A 82 11.15 2.34 7.76
C ARG A 82 12.23 2.03 8.79
N ASN A 83 11.96 1.05 9.64
CA ASN A 83 12.88 0.57 10.66
C ASN A 83 12.48 -0.84 11.13
N PRO A 84 13.34 -1.86 11.00
CA PRO A 84 14.71 -1.83 10.46
C PRO A 84 14.82 -1.68 8.93
N ASP A 85 16.00 -1.23 8.51
CA ASP A 85 16.40 -1.09 7.11
C ASP A 85 17.76 -1.77 6.87
N PHE A 86 17.72 -3.05 6.52
CA PHE A 86 18.90 -3.88 6.37
C PHE A 86 19.35 -3.99 4.92
N THR A 87 20.66 -3.84 4.70
CA THR A 87 21.30 -4.11 3.41
C THR A 87 22.45 -5.09 3.59
N LYS A 88 22.57 -6.04 2.67
CA LYS A 88 23.66 -7.02 2.63
C LYS A 88 24.21 -7.12 1.23
N THR A 89 25.50 -6.86 1.10
CA THR A 89 26.25 -7.04 -0.16
C THR A 89 27.14 -8.26 -0.03
N LYS A 90 27.14 -9.14 -1.03
CA LYS A 90 28.07 -10.26 -1.15
C LYS A 90 28.84 -10.16 -2.46
N LYS A 91 30.15 -10.39 -2.41
CA LYS A 91 30.99 -10.56 -3.60
C LYS A 91 31.28 -12.05 -3.75
N LYS A 92 30.89 -12.64 -4.87
CA LYS A 92 31.22 -14.01 -5.23
C LYS A 92 32.66 -14.09 -5.74
N TRP A 93 33.25 -15.29 -5.69
CA TRP A 93 34.62 -15.55 -6.11
C TRP A 93 34.86 -15.25 -7.61
N ASN A 94 33.82 -15.39 -8.45
CA ASN A 94 33.83 -15.08 -9.89
C ASN A 94 33.71 -13.57 -10.20
N GLY A 95 33.78 -12.69 -9.19
CA GLY A 95 33.66 -11.24 -9.35
C GLY A 95 32.22 -10.70 -9.36
N GLU A 96 31.20 -11.56 -9.45
CA GLU A 96 29.80 -11.13 -9.37
C GLU A 96 29.48 -10.55 -8.00
N ARG A 97 28.69 -9.48 -8.00
CA ARG A 97 28.12 -8.89 -6.78
C ARG A 97 26.65 -9.29 -6.68
N SER A 98 26.20 -9.55 -5.46
CA SER A 98 24.79 -9.61 -5.14
C SER A 98 24.48 -8.65 -4.01
N PHE A 99 23.32 -8.03 -4.13
CA PHE A 99 22.77 -7.08 -3.18
C PHE A 99 21.41 -7.59 -2.73
N ASN A 100 21.21 -7.64 -1.43
CA ASN A 100 19.95 -7.97 -0.79
C ASN A 100 19.56 -6.82 0.13
N TRP A 101 18.32 -6.38 0.01
CA TRP A 101 17.71 -5.38 0.86
C TRP A 101 16.49 -5.98 1.55
N GLN A 102 16.31 -5.63 2.83
CA GLN A 102 15.15 -5.98 3.63
C GLN A 102 14.75 -4.77 4.46
N GLY A 103 13.48 -4.38 4.38
CA GLY A 103 12.92 -3.29 5.16
C GLY A 103 11.62 -3.71 5.83
N SER A 104 11.34 -3.11 6.98
CA SER A 104 10.04 -3.23 7.64
C SER A 104 9.68 -1.97 8.41
N GLY A 105 8.45 -1.91 8.90
CA GLY A 105 7.99 -0.79 9.71
C GLY A 105 6.49 -0.84 9.95
N ASP A 106 5.95 0.34 10.24
CA ASP A 106 4.53 0.61 10.40
C ASP A 106 4.06 1.55 9.30
N VAL A 107 2.84 1.36 8.83
CA VAL A 107 2.17 2.26 7.90
C VAL A 107 0.79 2.59 8.46
N THR A 108 0.45 3.86 8.51
CA THR A 108 -0.87 4.33 8.93
C THR A 108 -1.66 4.71 7.70
N PHE A 109 -2.82 4.06 7.55
CA PHE A 109 -3.79 4.33 6.51
C PHE A 109 -4.96 5.12 7.07
N LYS A 110 -5.44 6.07 6.29
CA LYS A 110 -6.76 6.70 6.44
C LYS A 110 -7.66 6.09 5.38
N VAL A 111 -8.82 5.57 5.76
CA VAL A 111 -9.83 5.09 4.82
C VAL A 111 -11.06 5.97 4.91
N GLU A 112 -11.45 6.48 3.75
CA GLU A 112 -12.63 7.30 3.56
C GLU A 112 -13.65 6.47 2.82
N SER A 113 -14.82 6.26 3.44
CA SER A 113 -15.95 5.54 2.84
C SER A 113 -16.97 6.53 2.30
N PHE A 114 -17.53 6.25 1.13
CA PHE A 114 -18.57 7.06 0.50
C PHE A 114 -19.76 6.15 0.18
N ALA A 115 -20.93 6.49 0.71
CA ALA A 115 -22.17 5.81 0.32
C ALA A 115 -22.50 6.15 -1.14
N GLU A 116 -23.08 5.20 -1.86
CA GLU A 116 -23.74 5.50 -3.14
C GLU A 116 -24.85 6.53 -2.87
N ALA A 117 -24.98 7.51 -3.76
CA ALA A 117 -26.23 8.27 -3.82
C ALA A 117 -27.32 7.22 -4.11
N ALA A 118 -28.37 7.16 -3.28
CA ALA A 118 -29.47 6.26 -3.53
C ALA A 118 -29.91 6.40 -4.99
N PRO A 119 -30.15 5.30 -5.72
CA PRO A 119 -30.66 5.41 -7.08
C PRO A 119 -31.98 6.18 -7.02
N ASN A 120 -32.02 7.35 -7.66
CA ASN A 120 -33.23 8.13 -7.86
C ASN A 120 -34.26 7.33 -8.68
#